data_AF-A0A6B7PWV0-F1
#
_entry.id   AF-A0A6B7PWV0-F1
#
_cell.length_a   1.000
_cell.length_b   1.000
_cell.length_c   1.000
_cell.angle_alpha   90.00
_cell.angle_beta   90.00
_cell.angle_gamma   90.00
#
_symmetry.space_group_name_H-M   'P 1'
#
loop_
_entity.id
_entity.type
_entity.pdbx_description
1 polymer ?
#
loop_
_entity_poly.entity_id
_entity_poly.type
_entity_poly.pdbx_seq_one_letter_code
_entity_poly.pdbx_strand_id
1 'polypeptide(L)'
;MLFLANAKNQASAPAGAAGSDMTTEQIWLDALRVAHRENPGGVHAALEEVGEVHVRVSGPDRSTAVVRTYNAPYQLSETELDDAAVDAIALNMKVKMARNRAKGRAGWNEGDTCTADFLSKELREHVEKGDPLDVAIYAMMLHLRGEVISAADCSAHTSTE
;
A
#
# COMPACT_ATOMS: atom_id res chain seq x y z
N MET A 1 -13.01 -0.70 2.65
CA MET A 1 -12.67 -1.91 3.45
C MET A 1 -12.60 -1.48 4.91
N LEU A 2 -13.59 -1.86 5.71
CA LEU A 2 -13.71 -1.43 7.10
C LEU A 2 -12.94 -2.43 7.98
N PHE A 3 -11.70 -2.09 8.31
CA PHE A 3 -10.92 -2.89 9.25
C PHE A 3 -11.56 -2.77 10.63
N LEU A 4 -11.85 -3.89 11.30
CA LEU A 4 -12.12 -3.91 12.75
C LEU A 4 -10.86 -3.42 13.46
N ALA A 5 -10.68 -2.10 13.53
CA ALA A 5 -9.63 -1.48 14.30
C ALA A 5 -9.93 -1.79 15.77
N ASN A 6 -9.11 -2.66 16.34
CA ASN A 6 -9.00 -2.88 17.76
C ASN A 6 -9.00 -1.52 18.46
N ALA A 7 -9.99 -1.25 19.33
CA ALA A 7 -10.11 -0.01 20.09
C ALA A 7 -9.02 0.07 21.17
N LYS A 8 -7.75 0.12 20.75
CA LYS A 8 -6.59 0.21 21.63
C LYS A 8 -5.90 1.55 21.39
N ASN A 9 -6.63 2.65 21.58
CA ASN A 9 -6.03 3.97 21.69
C ASN A 9 -6.16 4.52 23.12
N GLN A 10 -4.98 4.63 23.73
CA GLN A 10 -4.51 5.53 24.78
C GLN A 10 -5.50 5.92 25.89
N ALA A 11 -5.74 4.99 26.80
CA ALA A 11 -5.80 5.32 28.22
C ALA A 11 -5.18 4.14 28.96
N SER A 12 -4.09 4.39 29.69
CA SER A 12 -3.37 3.42 30.50
C SER A 12 -4.32 2.45 31.20
N ALA A 13 -4.15 1.14 30.96
CA ALA A 13 -4.86 0.13 31.73
C ALA A 13 -4.36 0.24 33.19
N PRO A 14 -5.22 0.50 34.20
CA PRO A 14 -4.81 0.27 35.56
C PRO A 14 -4.84 -1.23 35.81
N ALA A 15 -3.71 -1.75 36.28
CA ALA A 15 -3.59 -3.11 36.75
C ALA A 15 -4.52 -3.33 37.96
N GLY A 16 -5.31 -4.40 37.91
CA GLY A 16 -5.96 -4.97 39.09
C GLY A 16 -7.47 -5.14 38.98
N ALA A 17 -7.91 -6.32 38.57
CA ALA A 17 -9.11 -6.95 39.12
C ALA A 17 -9.06 -8.46 38.85
N ALA A 18 -8.88 -9.22 39.91
CA ALA A 18 -9.05 -10.67 39.94
C ALA A 18 -10.55 -11.01 40.02
N GLY A 19 -10.96 -12.11 39.37
CA GLY A 19 -12.31 -12.67 39.48
C GLY A 19 -12.90 -12.95 38.10
N SER A 20 -13.37 -14.18 37.89
CA SER A 20 -13.83 -14.75 36.63
C SER A 20 -15.12 -14.12 36.10
N ASP A 21 -15.02 -12.95 35.47
CA ASP A 21 -16.16 -12.27 34.83
C ASP A 21 -15.68 -11.74 33.47
N MET A 22 -16.08 -12.41 32.38
CA MET A 22 -15.78 -11.91 31.04
C MET A 22 -16.45 -10.54 30.91
N THR A 23 -15.67 -9.48 30.65
CA THR A 23 -16.23 -8.15 30.44
C THR A 23 -17.28 -8.23 29.33
N THR A 24 -18.41 -7.53 29.47
CA THR A 24 -19.49 -7.52 28.46
C THR A 24 -18.97 -7.27 27.04
N GLU A 25 -17.90 -6.47 26.93
CA GLU A 25 -17.16 -6.22 25.69
C GLU A 25 -16.59 -7.50 25.05
N GLN A 26 -16.03 -8.42 25.84
CA GLN A 26 -15.47 -9.68 25.35
C GLN A 26 -16.56 -10.59 24.77
N ILE A 27 -17.74 -10.64 25.40
CA ILE A 27 -18.90 -11.43 24.93
C ILE A 27 -19.37 -10.89 23.57
N TRP A 28 -19.51 -9.58 23.43
CA TRP A 28 -19.92 -8.95 22.17
C TRP A 28 -18.89 -9.16 21.07
N LEU A 29 -17.60 -9.06 21.38
CA LEU A 29 -16.53 -9.29 20.41
C LEU A 29 -16.50 -10.74 19.91
N ASP A 30 -16.70 -11.72 20.79
CA ASP A 30 -16.74 -13.12 20.39
C ASP A 30 -17.99 -13.45 19.57
N ALA A 31 -19.17 -12.92 19.94
CA ALA A 31 -20.39 -13.04 19.14
C ALA A 31 -20.22 -12.43 17.74
N LEU A 32 -19.59 -11.26 17.64
CA LEU A 32 -19.33 -10.60 16.36
C LEU A 32 -18.34 -11.40 15.49
N ARG A 33 -17.30 -12.00 16.09
CA ARG A 33 -16.36 -12.89 15.39
C ARG A 33 -17.05 -14.14 14.84
N VAL A 34 -17.97 -14.73 15.58
CA VAL A 34 -18.79 -15.87 15.12
C VAL A 34 -19.67 -15.43 13.95
N ALA A 35 -20.42 -14.34 14.09
CA ALA A 35 -21.29 -13.81 13.03
C ALA A 35 -20.50 -13.45 11.76
N HIS A 36 -19.32 -12.85 11.88
CA HIS A 36 -18.47 -12.51 10.74
C HIS A 36 -17.93 -13.77 10.02
N ARG A 37 -17.64 -14.85 10.74
CA ARG A 37 -17.23 -16.13 10.14
C ARG A 37 -18.37 -16.76 9.33
N GLU A 38 -19.59 -16.66 9.82
CA GLU A 38 -20.78 -17.26 9.21
C GLU A 38 -21.32 -16.43 8.03
N ASN A 39 -21.36 -15.11 8.16
CA ASN A 39 -21.86 -14.21 7.11
C ASN A 39 -21.06 -12.89 7.07
N PRO A 40 -19.88 -12.90 6.44
CA PRO A 40 -19.05 -11.70 6.37
C PRO A 40 -19.74 -10.57 5.61
N GLY A 41 -20.48 -10.88 4.53
CA GLY A 41 -21.17 -9.86 3.72
C GLY A 41 -22.26 -9.13 4.49
N GLY A 42 -23.11 -9.87 5.21
CA GLY A 42 -24.18 -9.28 6.03
C GLY A 42 -23.65 -8.46 7.20
N VAL A 43 -22.56 -8.91 7.84
CA VAL A 43 -21.89 -8.13 8.90
C VAL A 43 -21.29 -6.84 8.34
N HIS A 44 -20.64 -6.87 7.18
CA HIS A 44 -20.13 -5.65 6.54
C HIS A 44 -21.25 -4.68 6.16
N ALA A 45 -22.35 -5.16 5.58
CA ALA A 45 -23.50 -4.32 5.24
C ALA A 45 -24.14 -3.67 6.47
N ALA A 46 -24.30 -4.44 7.55
CA ALA A 46 -24.81 -3.91 8.81
C ALA A 46 -23.87 -2.88 9.44
N LEU A 47 -22.55 -3.11 9.40
CA LEU A 47 -21.56 -2.13 9.86
C LEU A 47 -21.58 -0.88 8.98
N GLU A 48 -21.72 -1.00 7.66
CA GLU A 48 -21.85 0.14 6.75
C GLU A 48 -23.11 0.97 7.04
N GLU A 49 -24.24 0.31 7.30
CA GLU A 49 -25.50 0.96 7.70
C GLU A 49 -25.40 1.68 9.05
N VAL A 50 -24.69 1.08 10.02
CA VAL A 50 -24.49 1.67 11.36
C VAL A 50 -23.64 2.94 11.32
N GLY A 51 -22.69 3.04 10.38
CA GLY A 51 -21.83 4.22 10.24
C GLY A 51 -20.96 4.52 11.47
N GLU A 52 -20.34 5.69 11.52
CA GLU A 52 -19.50 6.10 12.65
C GLU A 52 -20.34 6.33 13.92
N VAL A 53 -19.96 5.68 15.03
CA VAL A 53 -20.68 5.77 16.32
C VAL A 53 -19.77 6.35 17.40
N HIS A 54 -20.22 7.44 18.03
CA HIS A 54 -19.54 8.05 19.17
C HIS A 54 -20.25 7.69 20.48
N VAL A 55 -19.57 6.95 21.34
CA VAL A 55 -20.09 6.58 22.68
C VAL A 55 -19.37 7.42 23.74
N ARG A 56 -20.12 8.18 24.53
CA ARG A 56 -19.59 8.82 25.73
C ARG A 56 -19.50 7.78 26.83
N VAL A 57 -18.27 7.50 27.27
CA VAL A 57 -18.00 6.59 28.40
C VAL A 57 -17.57 7.43 29.59
N SER A 58 -18.25 7.26 30.72
CA SER A 58 -17.83 7.88 31.98
C SER A 58 -16.54 7.22 32.47
N GLY A 59 -15.52 8.03 32.70
CA GLY A 59 -14.29 7.61 33.35
C GLY A 59 -14.54 7.14 34.80
N PRO A 60 -13.54 6.49 35.43
CA PRO A 60 -13.68 5.91 36.76
C PRO A 60 -14.06 6.94 37.85
N ASP A 61 -13.73 8.21 37.65
CA ASP A 61 -14.07 9.30 38.59
C ASP A 61 -15.44 9.97 38.30
N ARG A 62 -16.21 9.47 37.33
CA ARG A 62 -17.50 10.05 36.85
C ARG A 62 -17.45 11.54 36.43
N SER A 63 -16.31 12.19 36.56
CA SER A 63 -16.04 13.60 36.28
C SER A 63 -15.47 13.84 34.87
N THR A 64 -14.85 12.81 34.28
CA THR A 64 -14.26 12.86 32.94
C THR A 64 -15.00 11.92 31.98
N ALA A 65 -15.67 12.48 30.98
CA ALA A 65 -16.27 11.69 29.91
C ALA A 65 -15.25 11.52 28.77
N VAL A 66 -14.89 10.29 28.44
CA VAL A 66 -14.07 9.96 27.26
C VAL A 66 -15.02 9.60 26.12
N VAL A 67 -14.89 10.26 24.98
CA VAL A 67 -15.61 9.87 23.76
C VAL A 67 -14.83 8.72 23.11
N ARG A 68 -15.48 7.57 22.94
CA ARG A 68 -14.96 6.46 22.13
C ARG A 68 -15.65 6.45 20.77
N THR A 69 -14.86 6.44 19.71
CA THR A 69 -15.36 6.33 18.32
C THR A 69 -15.26 4.88 17.86
N TYR A 70 -16.35 4.35 17.33
CA TYR A 70 -16.46 3.01 16.77
C TYR A 70 -16.84 3.11 15.31
N ASN A 71 -16.40 2.13 14.51
CA ASN A 71 -16.83 1.98 13.13
C ASN A 71 -16.53 3.20 12.24
N ALA A 72 -15.52 3.98 12.61
CA ALA A 72 -15.03 5.07 11.77
C ALA A 72 -14.51 4.50 10.44
N PRO A 73 -14.77 5.16 9.31
CA PRO A 73 -14.22 4.76 8.03
C PRO A 73 -12.69 4.71 8.13
N TYR A 74 -12.10 3.56 7.80
CA TYR A 74 -10.65 3.45 7.72
C TYR A 74 -10.17 4.30 6.55
N GLN A 75 -9.59 5.45 6.86
CA GLN A 75 -8.86 6.27 5.90
C GLN A 75 -7.42 5.77 5.90
N LEU A 76 -6.95 5.29 4.75
CA LEU A 76 -5.54 4.99 4.57
C LEU A 76 -4.75 6.27 4.85
N SER A 77 -3.73 6.15 5.67
CA SER A 77 -2.71 7.18 5.79
C SER A 77 -2.00 7.38 4.45
N GLU A 78 -1.36 8.54 4.26
CA GLU A 78 -0.54 8.81 3.07
C GLU A 78 0.51 7.72 2.87
N THR A 79 1.16 7.26 3.94
CA THR A 79 2.13 6.16 3.91
C THR A 79 1.54 4.86 3.36
N GLU A 80 0.33 4.50 3.78
CA GLU A 80 -0.31 3.26 3.30
C GLU A 80 -0.76 3.36 1.84
N LEU A 81 -1.15 4.56 1.39
CA LEU A 81 -1.44 4.80 -0.02
C LEU A 81 -0.19 4.67 -0.88
N ASP A 82 0.93 5.24 -0.41
CA ASP A 82 2.23 5.14 -1.09
C ASP A 82 2.71 3.69 -1.16
N ASP A 83 2.69 2.96 -0.05
CA ASP A 83 3.08 1.55 0.02
C ASP A 83 2.21 0.69 -0.94
N ALA A 84 0.89 0.90 -0.93
CA ALA A 84 -0.02 0.20 -1.84
C ALA A 84 0.27 0.52 -3.32
N ALA A 85 0.64 1.77 -3.65
CA ALA A 85 1.00 2.17 -5.01
C ALA A 85 2.30 1.50 -5.47
N VAL A 86 3.32 1.44 -4.59
CA VAL A 86 4.59 0.75 -4.84
C VAL A 86 4.36 -0.75 -5.07
N ASP A 87 3.54 -1.40 -4.25
CA ASP A 87 3.22 -2.82 -4.42
C ASP A 87 2.50 -3.10 -5.74
N ALA A 88 1.54 -2.24 -6.10
CA ALA A 88 0.80 -2.36 -7.35
C ALA A 88 1.70 -2.24 -8.58
N ILE A 89 2.58 -1.24 -8.63
CA ILE A 89 3.49 -1.08 -9.77
C ILE A 89 4.53 -2.21 -9.81
N ALA A 90 5.06 -2.64 -8.67
CA ALA A 90 5.99 -3.77 -8.60
C ALA A 90 5.37 -5.06 -9.15
N LEU A 91 4.11 -5.34 -8.85
CA LEU A 91 3.38 -6.48 -9.40
C LEU A 91 3.25 -6.38 -10.93
N ASN A 92 2.85 -5.20 -11.44
CA ASN A 92 2.70 -4.97 -12.88
C ASN A 92 4.04 -5.14 -13.63
N MET A 93 5.13 -4.63 -13.05
CA MET A 93 6.49 -4.79 -13.59
C MET A 93 6.88 -6.27 -13.66
N LYS A 94 6.66 -7.05 -12.58
CA LYS A 94 6.93 -8.50 -12.56
C LYS A 94 6.19 -9.23 -13.69
N VAL A 95 4.91 -8.92 -13.90
CA VAL A 95 4.10 -9.51 -14.98
C VAL A 95 4.64 -9.14 -16.36
N LYS A 96 4.95 -7.86 -16.61
CA LYS A 96 5.47 -7.40 -17.91
C LYS A 96 6.84 -7.99 -18.19
N MET A 97 7.75 -8.01 -17.21
CA MET A 97 9.07 -8.61 -17.34
C MET A 97 9.00 -10.12 -17.58
N ALA A 98 8.04 -10.84 -16.97
CA ALA A 98 7.83 -12.25 -17.27
C ALA A 98 7.43 -12.49 -18.74
N ARG A 99 6.55 -11.65 -19.28
CA ARG A 99 6.17 -11.69 -20.71
C ARG A 99 7.34 -11.36 -21.63
N ASN A 100 8.17 -10.38 -21.26
CA ASN A 100 9.36 -10.02 -22.03
C ASN A 100 10.38 -11.16 -22.06
N ARG A 101 10.63 -11.83 -20.93
CA ARG A 101 11.47 -13.03 -20.87
C ARG A 101 10.95 -14.15 -21.77
N ALA A 102 9.63 -14.38 -21.79
CA ALA A 102 9.02 -15.36 -22.68
C ALA A 102 9.21 -15.04 -24.18
N LYS A 103 9.42 -13.76 -24.52
CA LYS A 103 9.75 -13.28 -25.87
C LYS A 103 11.26 -13.28 -26.16
N GLY A 104 12.09 -13.86 -25.29
CA GLY A 104 13.54 -13.87 -25.43
C GLY A 104 14.23 -12.57 -25.03
N ARG A 105 13.51 -11.61 -24.43
CA ARG A 105 14.09 -10.35 -23.93
C ARG A 105 14.48 -10.52 -22.45
N ALA A 106 15.69 -11.03 -22.23
CA ALA A 106 16.31 -11.22 -20.92
C ALA A 106 17.70 -10.56 -20.88
N GLY A 107 18.47 -10.73 -19.79
CA GLY A 107 19.87 -10.30 -19.74
C GLY A 107 20.13 -8.82 -19.43
N TRP A 108 19.12 -8.06 -19.00
CA TRP A 108 19.28 -6.63 -18.68
C TRP A 108 20.33 -6.34 -17.59
N ASN A 109 20.63 -7.32 -16.73
CA ASN A 109 21.61 -7.21 -15.65
C ASN A 109 23.06 -7.49 -16.13
N GLU A 110 23.25 -7.84 -17.41
CA GLU A 110 24.56 -8.11 -18.00
C GLU A 110 25.03 -6.88 -18.78
N GLY A 111 25.93 -6.10 -18.19
CA GLY A 111 26.39 -4.82 -18.74
C GLY A 111 27.08 -4.93 -20.11
N ASP A 112 27.76 -6.05 -20.37
CA ASP A 112 28.48 -6.30 -21.63
C ASP A 112 27.52 -6.51 -22.81
N THR A 113 26.36 -7.13 -22.55
CA THR A 113 25.34 -7.44 -23.57
C THR A 113 24.30 -6.33 -23.66
N CYS A 114 24.03 -5.64 -22.55
CA CYS A 114 23.02 -4.60 -22.43
C CYS A 114 23.65 -3.35 -21.78
N THR A 115 24.08 -2.40 -22.60
CA THR A 115 24.79 -1.21 -22.10
C THR A 115 23.85 -0.20 -21.44
N ALA A 116 24.40 0.64 -20.55
CA ALA A 116 23.68 1.75 -19.93
C ALA A 116 23.08 2.71 -20.99
N ASP A 117 23.81 2.95 -22.07
CA ASP A 117 23.37 3.82 -23.17
C ASP A 117 22.19 3.22 -23.94
N PHE A 118 22.19 1.90 -24.15
CA PHE A 118 21.06 1.21 -24.75
C PHE A 118 19.80 1.34 -23.86
N LEU A 119 19.92 1.08 -22.56
CA LEU A 119 18.81 1.24 -21.62
C LEU A 119 18.33 2.70 -21.53
N SER A 120 19.25 3.66 -21.56
CA SER A 120 18.93 5.09 -21.54
C SER A 120 18.21 5.55 -22.80
N LYS A 121 18.58 5.00 -23.96
CA LYS A 121 17.87 5.22 -25.22
C LYS A 121 16.45 4.65 -25.16
N GLU A 122 16.31 3.38 -24.78
CA GLU A 122 14.99 2.73 -24.66
C GLU A 122 14.08 3.48 -23.68
N LEU A 123 14.61 3.92 -22.52
CA LEU A 123 13.88 4.72 -21.55
C LEU A 123 13.30 5.99 -22.20
N ARG A 124 14.13 6.76 -22.91
CA ARG A 124 13.68 7.99 -23.60
C ARG A 124 12.63 7.70 -24.66
N GLU A 125 12.80 6.65 -25.45
CA GLU A 125 11.79 6.26 -26.43
C GLU A 125 10.44 5.90 -25.78
N HIS A 126 10.44 5.26 -24.61
CA HIS A 126 9.21 4.94 -23.89
C HIS A 126 8.57 6.14 -23.19
N VAL A 127 9.36 7.14 -22.80
CA VAL A 127 8.85 8.45 -22.39
C VAL A 127 8.09 9.11 -23.55
N GLU A 128 8.68 9.16 -24.75
CA GLU A 128 8.03 9.74 -25.94
C GLU A 128 6.75 8.98 -26.35
N LYS A 129 6.71 7.66 -26.13
CA LYS A 129 5.52 6.81 -26.37
C LYS A 129 4.44 6.99 -25.28
N GLY A 130 4.77 7.60 -24.14
CA GLY A 130 3.87 7.73 -23.00
C GLY A 130 3.55 6.41 -22.29
N ASP A 131 4.48 5.45 -22.26
CA ASP A 131 4.32 4.18 -21.52
C ASP A 131 5.00 4.26 -20.13
N PRO A 132 4.27 4.63 -19.06
CA PRO A 132 4.85 4.80 -17.73
C PRO A 132 5.38 3.49 -17.13
N LEU A 133 4.84 2.34 -17.54
CA LEU A 133 5.27 1.05 -17.00
C LEU A 133 6.62 0.63 -17.57
N ASP A 134 6.85 0.83 -18.88
CA ASP A 134 8.19 0.60 -19.45
C ASP A 134 9.20 1.63 -18.95
N VAL A 135 8.80 2.90 -18.77
CA VAL A 135 9.67 3.90 -18.14
C VAL A 135 10.11 3.46 -16.75
N ALA A 136 9.19 2.99 -15.91
CA ALA A 136 9.52 2.47 -14.58
C ALA A 136 10.46 1.25 -14.64
N ILE A 137 10.25 0.34 -15.60
CA ILE A 137 11.12 -0.84 -15.79
C ILE A 137 12.54 -0.44 -16.18
N TYR A 138 12.71 0.42 -17.19
CA TYR A 138 14.04 0.84 -17.63
C TYR A 138 14.75 1.71 -16.58
N ALA A 139 14.01 2.58 -15.87
CA ALA A 139 14.57 3.37 -14.77
C ALA A 139 15.05 2.46 -13.63
N MET A 140 14.26 1.44 -13.26
CA MET A 140 14.65 0.44 -12.27
C MET A 140 15.91 -0.32 -12.71
N MET A 141 16.01 -0.73 -13.98
CA MET A 141 17.19 -1.47 -14.48
C MET A 141 18.47 -0.66 -14.32
N LEU A 142 18.46 0.63 -14.72
CA LEU A 142 19.59 1.54 -14.56
C LEU A 142 19.92 1.77 -13.08
N HIS A 143 18.91 2.07 -12.26
CA HIS A 143 19.08 2.36 -10.84
C HIS A 143 19.70 1.17 -10.08
N LEU A 144 19.21 -0.05 -10.31
CA LEU A 144 19.72 -1.26 -9.63
C LEU A 144 21.13 -1.65 -10.10
N ARG A 145 21.57 -1.18 -11.28
CA ARG A 145 22.96 -1.32 -11.75
C ARG A 145 23.89 -0.22 -11.24
N GLY A 146 23.37 0.77 -10.52
CA GLY A 146 24.13 1.95 -10.09
C GLY A 146 24.48 2.89 -11.25
N GLU A 147 23.73 2.81 -12.35
CA GLU A 147 23.94 3.60 -13.57
C GLU A 147 23.02 4.82 -13.61
N VAL A 148 23.40 5.80 -14.44
CA VAL A 148 22.62 7.02 -14.67
C VAL A 148 21.99 7.00 -16.06
N ILE A 149 20.96 7.84 -16.26
CA ILE A 149 20.35 8.02 -17.58
C ILE A 149 21.27 8.89 -18.42
N SER A 150 21.84 8.32 -19.48
CA SER A 150 22.65 9.05 -20.47
C SER A 150 21.78 10.03 -21.26
N ALA A 151 22.33 11.23 -21.52
CA ALA A 151 21.68 12.23 -22.36
C ALA A 151 21.49 11.71 -23.79
N ALA A 152 20.61 12.37 -24.56
CA ALA A 152 20.61 12.19 -26.00
C ALA A 152 21.96 12.64 -26.56
N ASP A 153 22.60 11.82 -27.40
CA ASP A 153 23.70 12.27 -28.22
C ASP A 153 23.20 13.44 -29.07
N CYS A 154 23.52 14.65 -28.64
CA CYS A 154 23.35 15.84 -29.43
C CYS A 154 24.40 15.73 -30.53
N SER A 155 24.05 15.05 -31.63
CA SER A 155 24.83 15.13 -32.86
C SER A 155 24.74 16.58 -33.32
N ALA A 156 25.65 17.40 -32.84
CA ALA A 156 25.90 18.72 -33.38
C ALA A 156 26.24 18.51 -34.85
N HIS A 157 25.27 18.75 -35.73
CA HIS A 157 25.53 18.97 -37.13
C HIS A 157 26.48 20.16 -37.20
N THR A 158 27.78 19.90 -37.35
CA THR A 158 28.72 20.85 -37.90
C THR A 158 28.33 21.07 -39.35
N SER A 159 27.35 21.97 -39.57
CA SER A 159 27.16 22.60 -40.86
C SER A 159 28.45 23.35 -41.19
N THR A 160 29.20 22.78 -42.13
CA THR A 160 30.32 23.46 -42.77
C THR A 160 29.72 24.16 -43.98
N GLU A 161 29.54 25.47 -43.90
CA GLU A 161 29.46 26.37 -45.07
C GLU A 161 30.10 27.72 -44.70
#